data_AF-A0A847CTX1-F1
#
_entry.id   AF-A0A847CTX1-F1
#
_cell.length_a   1.000
_cell.length_b   1.000
_cell.length_c   1.000
_cell.angle_alpha   90.00
_cell.angle_beta   90.00
_cell.angle_gamma   90.00
#
_symmetry.space_group_name_H-M   'P 1'
#
loop_
_entity.id
_entity.type
_entity.pdbx_description
1 polymer ?
#
loop_
_entity_poly.entity_id
_entity_poly.type
_entity_poly.pdbx_seq_one_letter_code
_entity_poly.pdbx_strand_id
1 'polypeptide(L)' 'MVKFITGAKGSGKTKWLIDSANEEFKTGNGNIAFIDVDDDHIFSLDFNIRLINVTE' A
#
# COMPACT_ATOMS: atom_id res chain seq x y z
N MET A 1 -11.57 -4.80 -10.93
CA MET A 1 -11.40 -6.08 -10.21
C MET A 1 -11.13 -5.77 -8.75
N VAL A 2 -11.74 -6.47 -7.80
CA VAL A 2 -11.59 -6.21 -6.35
C VAL A 2 -10.96 -7.43 -5.70
N LYS A 3 -9.94 -7.22 -4.85
CA LYS A 3 -9.24 -8.28 -4.11
C LYS A 3 -9.33 -7.99 -2.62
N PHE A 4 -9.66 -9.01 -1.84
CA PHE A 4 -9.68 -8.92 -0.38
C PHE A 4 -8.45 -9.63 0.19
N ILE A 5 -7.73 -8.94 1.07
CA ILE A 5 -6.61 -9.49 1.84
C ILE A 5 -7.07 -9.61 3.29
N THR A 6 -7.24 -10.85 3.76
CA THR A 6 -7.80 -11.14 5.08
C THR A 6 -6.83 -12.01 5.89
N GLY A 7 -6.86 -11.89 7.21
CA GLY A 7 -5.97 -12.62 8.11
C GLY A 7 -5.93 -12.02 9.50
N ALA A 8 -5.43 -12.78 10.47
CA ALA A 8 -5.32 -12.35 11.87
C ALA A 8 -4.40 -11.13 12.05
N LYS A 9 -4.49 -10.46 13.21
CA LYS A 9 -3.53 -9.38 13.55
C LYS A 9 -2.10 -9.94 13.51
N GLY A 10 -1.17 -9.20 12.91
CA GLY A 10 0.21 -9.64 12.75
C GLY A 10 0.46 -10.59 11.57
N SER A 11 -0.54 -10.93 10.75
CA SER A 11 -0.37 -11.82 9.58
C SER A 11 0.36 -11.18 8.38
N GLY A 12 0.96 -9.99 8.55
CA GLY A 12 1.72 -9.31 7.49
C GLY A 12 0.88 -8.61 6.40
N LYS A 13 -0.42 -8.35 6.63
CA LYS A 13 -1.31 -7.73 5.63
C LYS A 13 -0.80 -6.38 5.11
N THR A 14 -0.38 -5.49 6.00
CA THR A 14 0.15 -4.16 5.65
C THR A 14 1.40 -4.28 4.78
N LYS A 15 2.34 -5.14 5.19
CA LYS A 15 3.54 -5.43 4.40
C LYS A 15 3.19 -5.93 3.00
N TRP A 16 2.25 -6.87 2.90
CA TRP A 16 1.80 -7.41 1.62
C TRP A 16 1.21 -6.33 0.71
N LEU A 17 0.42 -5.39 1.25
CA LEU A 17 -0.15 -4.28 0.49
C LEU A 17 0.93 -3.35 -0.06
N ILE A 18 1.92 -3.01 0.77
CA ILE A 18 3.06 -2.15 0.36
C ILE A 18 3.90 -2.84 -0.71
N ASP A 19 4.28 -4.10 -0.48
CA ASP A 19 5.08 -4.90 -1.43
C ASP A 19 4.37 -4.99 -2.79
N SER A 20 3.05 -5.23 -2.78
CA SER A 20 2.25 -5.33 -4.00
C SER A 20 2.13 -3.98 -4.73
N ALA A 21 1.95 -2.87 -4.01
CA ALA A 21 1.90 -1.55 -4.63
C ALA A 21 3.23 -1.19 -5.32
N ASN A 22 4.35 -1.50 -4.66
CA ASN A 22 5.69 -1.31 -5.21
C ASN A 22 5.96 -2.20 -6.44
N GLU A 23 5.47 -3.45 -6.44
CA GLU A 23 5.58 -4.35 -7.58
C GLU A 23 4.76 -3.86 -8.76
N GLU A 24 3.49 -3.50 -8.54
CA GLU A 24 2.59 -2.95 -9.57
C GLU A 24 3.15 -1.66 -10.20
N PHE A 25 3.77 -0.79 -9.40
CA PHE A 25 4.44 0.39 -9.94
C PHE A 25 5.55 0.00 -10.92
N LYS A 26 6.39 -0.97 -10.53
CA LYS A 26 7.51 -1.47 -11.36
C LYS A 26 7.05 -2.19 -12.62
N THR A 27 5.87 -2.82 -12.61
CA THR A 27 5.31 -3.48 -13.80
C THR A 27 4.69 -2.51 -14.81
N GLY A 28 4.68 -1.21 -14.51
CA GLY A 28 4.26 -0.15 -15.43
C GLY A 28 2.93 0.51 -15.06
N ASN A 29 2.31 0.17 -13.93
CA ASN A 29 1.15 0.90 -13.43
C ASN A 29 1.60 2.20 -12.77
N GLY A 30 1.71 3.26 -13.57
CA GLY A 30 2.22 4.56 -13.11
C GLY A 30 1.26 5.39 -12.24
N ASN A 31 0.01 4.96 -12.06
CA ASN A 31 -0.98 5.69 -11.26
C ASN A 31 -1.53 4.80 -10.14
N ILE A 32 -0.80 4.76 -9.02
CA ILE A 32 -1.16 4.00 -7.82
C ILE A 32 -1.36 4.98 -6.67
N ALA A 33 -2.49 4.86 -6.00
CA ALA A 33 -2.78 5.57 -4.77
C ALA A 33 -2.85 4.57 -3.61
N PHE A 34 -2.05 4.80 -2.58
CA PHE A 34 -2.10 4.08 -1.32
C PHE A 34 -2.89 4.93 -0.32
N ILE A 35 -3.97 4.38 0.23
CA ILE A 35 -4.87 5.09 1.14
C ILE A 35 -4.74 4.45 2.50
N ASP A 36 -4.31 5.22 3.50
CA ASP A 36 -4.14 4.75 4.88
C ASP A 36 -4.60 5.82 5.88
N VAL A 37 -5.00 5.39 7.07
CA VAL A 37 -5.37 6.25 8.20
C VAL A 37 -4.18 6.57 9.11
N ASP A 38 -3.08 5.83 8.96
CA ASP A 38 -1.89 5.91 9.80
C ASP A 38 -0.64 6.00 8.92
N ASP A 39 0.34 6.81 9.33
CA ASP A 39 1.58 7.08 8.61
C ASP A 39 2.83 6.34 9.15
N ASP A 40 2.69 5.56 10.23
CA ASP A 40 3.80 4.93 10.94
C ASP A 40 4.58 3.84 10.14
N HIS A 41 4.08 3.39 8.99
CA HIS A 41 4.68 2.28 8.21
C HIS A 41 5.10 2.65 6.77
N ILE A 42 5.02 3.93 6.40
CA ILE A 42 5.18 4.43 5.02
C ILE A 42 6.60 4.38 4.48
N PHE A 43 7.64 4.32 5.33
CA PHE A 43 9.03 4.39 4.86
C PHE A 43 9.45 3.26 3.89
N SER A 44 8.60 2.26 3.68
CA SER A 44 8.82 1.15 2.74
C SER A 44 8.05 1.28 1.41
N LEU A 45 7.20 2.30 1.25
CA LEU A 45 6.48 2.58 0.00
C LEU A 45 7.37 3.38 -0.97
N ASP A 46 7.32 3.05 -2.26
CA ASP A 46 8.05 3.78 -3.29
C ASP A 46 7.61 5.25 -3.35
N PHE A 47 8.57 6.18 -3.45
CA PHE A 47 8.30 7.62 -3.43
C PHE A 47 7.43 8.11 -4.60
N ASN A 48 7.33 7.33 -5.69
CA ASN A 48 6.50 7.64 -6.84
C ASN A 48 5.02 7.26 -6.63
N ILE A 49 4.73 6.44 -5.62
CA ILE A 49 3.36 6.04 -5.28
C ILE A 49 2.74 7.14 -4.41
N ARG A 50 1.55 7.60 -4.79
CA ARG A 50 0.86 8.65 -4.04
C ARG A 50 0.26 8.05 -2.78
N LEU A 51 0.68 8.55 -1.62
CA LEU A 51 -0.01 8.32 -0.37
C LEU A 51 -1.15 9.33 -0.19
N ILE A 52 -2.30 8.86 0.30
CA ILE A 52 -3.42 9.67 0.76
C ILE A 52 -3.70 9.27 2.21
N ASN A 53 -3.43 10.18 3.14
CA ASN A 53 -3.87 10.04 4.51
C ASN A 53 -5.36 10.37 4.59
N VAL A 54 -6.20 9.49 5.14
CA VAL A 54 -7.67 9.70 5.22
C VAL A 54 -8.10 10.49 6.46
N THR A 55 -7.19 10.77 7.37
CA THR A 55 -7.47 11.51 8.62
C THR A 55 -7.25 13.02 8.49
N GLU A 56 -6.56 13.46 7.43
CA GLU A 56 -6.39 14.87 7.03
C GLU A 56 -7.19 15.18 5.76
#